data_AF-A0A7S3B4B2-F1
#
_entry.id   AF-A0A7S3B4B2-F1
#
_cell.length_a   1.000
_cell.length_b   1.000
_cell.length_c   1.000
_cell.angle_alpha   90.00
_cell.angle_beta   90.00
_cell.angle_gamma   90.00
#
_symmetry.space_group_name_H-M   'P 1'
#
loop_
_entity.id
_entity.type
_entity.pdbx_description
1 polymer ?
#
loop_
_entity_poly.entity_id
_entity_poly.type
_entity_poly.pdbx_seq_one_letter_code
_entity_poly.pdbx_strand_id
1 'polypeptide(L)'
;TTANAAAAGGHLDGLEFMWEMGCPWNSSTCSAAAKNGHLHVVIWLRHHGCPWNAFTGHSAAEGGHVKLLMWARENGCTLDAFTCFSAAGAGQLETLQWLRSVGCPWSELTCRGAAHGGHLHVLQWARANGCEWGARTFWSAVDGGHQSVVEWLRENGCPR
;
A
#
# COMPACT_ATOMS: atom_id res chain seq x y z
N THR A 1 5.23 -10.13 16.75
CA THR A 1 5.30 -9.89 18.20
C THR A 1 3.92 -9.53 18.71
N THR A 2 3.70 -9.61 20.01
CA THR A 2 2.44 -9.20 20.67
C THR A 2 2.13 -7.73 20.37
N ALA A 3 3.14 -6.86 20.31
CA ALA A 3 3.00 -5.45 19.91
C ALA A 3 2.48 -5.29 18.47
N ASN A 4 2.96 -6.08 17.50
CA ASN A 4 2.46 -6.01 16.13
C ASN A 4 0.99 -6.44 16.03
N ALA A 5 0.58 -7.44 16.83
CA ALA A 5 -0.82 -7.88 16.87
C ALA A 5 -1.72 -6.82 17.51
N ALA A 6 -1.28 -6.21 18.63
CA ALA A 6 -1.99 -5.10 19.26
C ALA A 6 -2.12 -3.90 18.31
N ALA A 7 -1.04 -3.56 17.59
CA ALA A 7 -1.04 -2.52 16.57
C ALA A 7 -1.96 -2.84 15.39
N ALA A 8 -1.94 -4.08 14.89
CA ALA A 8 -2.82 -4.55 13.82
C ALA A 8 -4.30 -4.56 14.22
N GLY A 9 -4.61 -4.78 15.50
CA GLY A 9 -5.97 -4.76 16.04
C GLY A 9 -6.44 -3.39 16.55
N GLY A 10 -5.59 -2.37 16.49
CA GLY A 10 -5.93 -1.02 16.96
C GLY A 10 -6.04 -0.91 18.48
N HIS A 11 -5.43 -1.84 19.24
CA HIS A 11 -5.52 -1.90 20.69
C HIS A 11 -4.50 -0.96 21.35
N LEU A 12 -4.83 0.34 21.40
CA LEU A 12 -3.95 1.37 21.95
C LEU A 12 -3.61 1.11 23.44
N ASP A 13 -4.61 0.82 24.27
CA ASP A 13 -4.40 0.55 25.71
C ASP A 13 -3.41 -0.61 25.93
N GLY A 14 -3.50 -1.64 25.08
CA GLY A 14 -2.57 -2.77 25.11
C GLY A 14 -1.15 -2.38 24.70
N LEU A 15 -1.01 -1.46 23.73
CA LEU A 15 0.29 -0.93 23.32
C LEU A 15 0.91 -0.01 24.37
N GLU A 16 0.10 0.82 25.03
CA GLU A 16 0.52 1.67 26.15
C GLU A 16 1.08 0.81 27.29
N PHE A 17 0.32 -0.20 27.72
CA PHE A 17 0.78 -1.14 28.73
C PHE A 17 2.08 -1.85 28.32
N MET A 18 2.19 -2.30 27.07
CA MET A 18 3.41 -2.95 26.58
C MET A 18 4.61 -2.01 26.59
N TRP A 19 4.41 -0.73 26.25
CA TRP A 19 5.46 0.28 26.30
C TRP A 19 5.96 0.53 27.72
N GLU A 20 5.03 0.67 28.68
CA GLU A 20 5.38 0.87 30.09
C GLU A 20 6.20 -0.30 30.64
N MET A 21 5.89 -1.52 30.19
CA MET A 21 6.61 -2.74 30.53
C MET A 21 7.96 -2.89 29.80
N GLY A 22 8.34 -1.94 28.94
CA GLY A 22 9.59 -1.98 28.17
C GLY A 22 9.58 -3.00 27.03
N CYS A 23 8.40 -3.43 26.55
CA CYS A 23 8.32 -4.36 25.43
C CYS A 23 8.79 -3.68 24.15
N PRO A 24 9.68 -4.32 23.36
CA PRO A 24 10.23 -3.70 22.17
C PRO A 24 9.20 -3.63 21.03
N TRP A 25 9.18 -2.49 20.34
CA TRP A 25 8.55 -2.31 19.04
C TRP A 25 9.56 -2.03 17.94
N ASN A 26 9.12 -2.14 16.69
CA ASN A 26 9.93 -1.79 15.53
C ASN A 26 9.06 -1.24 14.39
N SER A 27 9.67 -0.99 13.23
CA SER A 27 8.96 -0.46 12.06
C SER A 27 7.82 -1.34 11.58
N SER A 28 7.85 -2.65 11.84
CA SER A 28 6.74 -3.54 11.54
C SER A 28 5.52 -3.29 12.42
N THR A 29 5.68 -2.76 13.63
CA THR A 29 4.57 -2.36 14.51
C THR A 29 3.79 -1.19 13.89
N CYS A 30 4.50 -0.14 13.43
CA CYS A 30 3.90 0.97 12.67
C CYS A 30 3.22 0.48 11.39
N SER A 31 3.89 -0.35 10.59
CA SER A 31 3.33 -0.86 9.34
C SER A 31 2.08 -1.73 9.55
N ALA A 32 2.02 -2.50 10.65
CA ALA A 32 0.85 -3.31 10.98
C ALA A 32 -0.39 -2.46 11.33
N ALA A 33 -0.21 -1.41 12.14
CA ALA A 33 -1.28 -0.44 12.40
C ALA A 33 -1.68 0.31 11.11
N ALA A 34 -0.70 0.67 10.29
CA ALA A 34 -0.93 1.38 9.04
C ALA A 34 -1.73 0.54 8.03
N LYS A 35 -1.42 -0.75 7.90
CA LYS A 35 -2.13 -1.70 7.02
C LYS A 35 -3.62 -1.83 7.34
N ASN A 36 -3.99 -1.68 8.62
CA ASN A 36 -5.36 -1.80 9.10
C ASN A 36 -6.02 -0.43 9.36
N GLY A 37 -5.34 0.67 9.01
CA GLY A 37 -5.95 2.00 9.04
C GLY A 37 -6.10 2.60 10.43
N HIS A 38 -5.41 2.07 11.43
CA HIS A 38 -5.45 2.55 12.81
C HIS A 38 -4.61 3.82 12.95
N LEU A 39 -5.08 4.92 12.36
CA LEU A 39 -4.40 6.21 12.36
C LEU A 39 -4.06 6.69 13.78
N HIS A 40 -4.97 6.55 14.74
CA HIS A 40 -4.72 6.92 16.14
C HIS A 40 -3.55 6.14 16.76
N VAL A 41 -3.42 4.85 16.46
CA VAL A 41 -2.27 4.03 16.87
C VAL A 41 -0.99 4.48 16.19
N VAL A 42 -1.02 4.75 14.88
CA VAL A 42 0.16 5.24 14.14
C VAL A 42 0.64 6.60 14.68
N ILE A 43 -0.29 7.52 14.98
CA ILE A 43 0.00 8.80 15.62
C ILE A 43 0.70 8.58 16.96
N TRP A 44 0.13 7.71 17.81
CA TRP A 44 0.68 7.45 19.13
C TRP A 44 2.08 6.80 19.06
N LEU A 45 2.24 5.78 18.21
CA LEU A 45 3.53 5.11 17.98
C LEU A 45 4.59 6.12 17.51
N ARG A 46 4.22 7.04 16.62
CA ARG A 46 5.13 8.09 16.13
C ARG A 46 5.58 9.03 17.24
N HIS A 47 4.66 9.47 18.10
CA HIS A 47 4.99 10.36 19.23
C HIS A 47 5.92 9.70 20.24
N HIS A 48 5.80 8.38 20.45
CA HIS A 48 6.64 7.63 21.37
C HIS A 48 7.95 7.13 20.75
N GLY A 49 8.29 7.60 19.54
CA GLY A 49 9.56 7.28 18.90
C GLY A 49 9.63 5.88 18.30
N CYS A 50 8.49 5.25 18.00
CA CYS A 50 8.47 4.03 17.20
C CYS A 50 9.07 4.33 15.82
N PRO A 51 10.09 3.57 15.37
CA PRO A 51 10.67 3.79 14.06
C PRO A 51 9.61 3.51 12.99
N TRP A 52 9.61 4.33 11.93
CA TRP A 52 8.82 4.08 10.73
C TRP A 52 9.72 4.17 9.50
N ASN A 53 9.28 3.60 8.39
CA ASN A 53 10.00 3.66 7.12
C ASN A 53 8.99 3.68 5.95
N ALA A 54 9.48 3.62 4.71
CA ALA A 54 8.62 3.64 3.52
C ALA A 54 7.52 2.56 3.55
N PHE A 55 7.76 1.40 4.22
CA PHE A 55 6.77 0.35 4.34
C PHE A 55 5.51 0.78 5.11
N THR A 56 5.59 1.77 5.99
CA THR A 56 4.39 2.30 6.65
C THR A 56 3.43 2.93 5.64
N GLY A 57 3.96 3.68 4.67
CA GLY A 57 3.20 4.21 3.53
C GLY A 57 2.71 3.10 2.61
N HIS A 58 3.57 2.13 2.26
CA HIS A 58 3.18 0.99 1.42
C HIS A 58 2.03 0.19 2.03
N SER A 59 2.10 -0.11 3.33
CA SER A 59 1.07 -0.83 4.07
C SER A 59 -0.24 -0.03 4.15
N ALA A 60 -0.18 1.28 4.42
CA ALA A 60 -1.39 2.11 4.40
C ALA A 60 -2.03 2.17 3.01
N ALA A 61 -1.21 2.17 1.94
CA ALA A 61 -1.68 2.13 0.56
C ALA A 61 -2.31 0.78 0.19
N GLU A 62 -1.71 -0.32 0.65
CA GLU A 62 -2.27 -1.68 0.53
C GLU A 62 -3.65 -1.79 1.21
N GLY A 63 -3.79 -1.19 2.40
CA GLY A 63 -5.06 -1.16 3.15
C GLY A 63 -6.08 -0.14 2.66
N GLY A 64 -5.73 0.72 1.71
CA GLY A 64 -6.63 1.73 1.15
C GLY A 64 -6.87 2.96 2.06
N HIS A 65 -5.97 3.24 3.00
CA HIS A 65 -6.18 4.22 4.06
C HIS A 65 -5.69 5.63 3.70
N VAL A 66 -6.41 6.30 2.79
CA VAL A 66 -6.07 7.67 2.29
C VAL A 66 -5.82 8.68 3.41
N LYS A 67 -6.69 8.74 4.44
CA LYS A 67 -6.50 9.69 5.57
C LYS A 67 -5.19 9.47 6.31
N LEU A 68 -4.76 8.21 6.44
CA LEU A 68 -3.51 7.86 7.09
C LEU A 68 -2.33 8.24 6.21
N LEU A 69 -2.40 7.98 4.91
CA LEU A 69 -1.38 8.41 3.95
C LEU A 69 -1.22 9.94 3.90
N MET A 70 -2.32 10.69 3.95
CA MET A 70 -2.31 12.16 4.05
C MET A 70 -1.51 12.61 5.28
N TRP A 71 -1.89 12.11 6.46
CA TRP A 71 -1.19 12.43 7.70
C TRP A 71 0.28 12.01 7.68
N ALA A 72 0.58 10.81 7.18
CA ALA A 72 1.95 10.31 7.10
C ALA A 72 2.81 11.22 6.21
N ARG A 73 2.30 11.66 5.06
CA ARG A 73 2.98 12.60 4.16
C ARG A 73 3.26 13.95 4.83
N GLU A 74 2.27 14.51 5.52
CA GLU A 74 2.42 15.77 6.27
C GLU A 74 3.45 15.68 7.39
N ASN A 75 3.68 14.47 7.92
CA ASN A 75 4.65 14.20 8.99
C ASN A 75 6.00 13.66 8.47
N GLY A 76 6.28 13.83 7.18
CA GLY A 76 7.59 13.53 6.57
C GLY A 76 7.77 12.11 6.06
N CYS A 77 6.71 11.32 5.92
CA CYS A 77 6.77 10.03 5.22
C CYS A 77 6.80 10.27 3.70
N THR A 78 7.81 9.71 3.03
CA THR A 78 7.93 9.78 1.57
C THR A 78 7.03 8.77 0.90
N LEU A 79 6.19 9.23 -0.04
CA LEU A 79 5.40 8.36 -0.92
C LEU A 79 6.17 8.14 -2.24
N ASP A 80 6.34 6.89 -2.63
CA ASP A 80 7.16 6.46 -3.76
C ASP A 80 6.38 5.56 -4.74
N ALA A 81 7.03 5.09 -5.80
CA ALA A 81 6.42 4.21 -6.78
C ALA A 81 5.92 2.88 -6.18
N PHE A 82 6.55 2.41 -5.10
CA PHE A 82 6.10 1.22 -4.38
C PHE A 82 4.79 1.46 -3.62
N THR A 83 4.53 2.70 -3.18
CA THR A 83 3.25 3.09 -2.60
C THR A 83 2.11 2.90 -3.61
N CYS A 84 2.31 3.35 -4.86
CA CYS A 84 1.37 3.12 -5.96
C CYS A 84 1.25 1.63 -6.31
N PHE A 85 2.37 0.89 -6.34
CA PHE A 85 2.37 -0.56 -6.55
C PHE A 85 1.52 -1.30 -5.51
N SER A 86 1.67 -0.99 -4.23
CA SER A 86 0.92 -1.61 -3.14
C SER A 86 -0.58 -1.32 -3.22
N ALA A 87 -0.97 -0.07 -3.46
CA ALA A 87 -2.39 0.26 -3.68
C ALA A 87 -2.96 -0.49 -4.89
N ALA A 88 -2.20 -0.54 -5.99
CA ALA A 88 -2.66 -1.18 -7.22
C ALA A 88 -2.80 -2.70 -7.07
N GLY A 89 -1.82 -3.36 -6.45
CA GLY A 89 -1.84 -4.79 -6.20
C GLY A 89 -2.85 -5.26 -5.16
N ALA A 90 -3.37 -4.35 -4.33
CA ALA A 90 -4.46 -4.61 -3.41
C ALA A 90 -5.84 -4.15 -3.91
N GLY A 91 -5.91 -3.58 -5.12
CA GLY A 91 -7.18 -3.18 -5.72
C GLY A 91 -7.74 -1.86 -5.20
N GLN A 92 -6.93 -1.05 -4.52
CA GLN A 92 -7.35 0.18 -3.85
C GLN A 92 -7.41 1.36 -4.84
N LEU A 93 -8.42 1.38 -5.71
CA LEU A 93 -8.54 2.37 -6.78
C LEU A 93 -8.59 3.81 -6.26
N GLU A 94 -9.39 4.09 -5.24
CA GLU A 94 -9.54 5.44 -4.66
C GLU A 94 -8.22 5.93 -4.07
N THR A 95 -7.46 5.01 -3.46
CA THR A 95 -6.14 5.32 -2.93
C THR A 95 -5.15 5.61 -4.03
N LEU A 96 -5.16 4.83 -5.12
CA LEU A 96 -4.30 5.09 -6.27
C LEU A 96 -4.64 6.42 -6.97
N GLN A 97 -5.94 6.75 -7.08
CA GLN A 97 -6.41 8.04 -7.59
C GLN A 97 -5.90 9.21 -6.74
N TRP A 98 -6.00 9.09 -5.42
CA TRP A 98 -5.46 10.10 -4.51
C TRP A 98 -3.93 10.21 -4.61
N LEU A 99 -3.22 9.08 -4.65
CA LEU A 99 -1.75 9.06 -4.83
C LEU A 99 -1.37 9.79 -6.13
N ARG A 100 -2.13 9.59 -7.20
CA ARG A 100 -1.90 10.30 -8.46
C ARG A 100 -2.15 11.80 -8.36
N SER A 101 -3.24 12.21 -7.68
CA SER A 101 -3.59 13.64 -7.55
C SER A 101 -2.57 14.43 -6.74
N VAL A 102 -1.87 13.77 -5.80
CA VAL A 102 -0.82 14.38 -5.01
C VAL A 102 0.57 14.35 -5.66
N GLY A 103 0.66 13.85 -6.90
CA GLY A 103 1.91 13.76 -7.65
C GLY A 103 2.84 12.64 -7.17
N CYS A 104 2.32 11.59 -6.53
CA CYS A 104 3.12 10.42 -6.19
C CYS A 104 3.67 9.79 -7.48
N PRO A 105 4.98 9.50 -7.56
CA PRO A 105 5.52 8.80 -8.72
C PRO A 105 4.89 7.41 -8.82
N TRP A 106 4.67 6.97 -10.04
CA TRP A 106 4.28 5.61 -10.39
C TRP A 106 5.19 5.11 -11.51
N SER A 107 5.17 3.80 -11.79
CA SER A 107 5.96 3.19 -12.87
C SER A 107 5.22 1.99 -13.44
N GLU A 108 5.81 1.27 -14.40
CA GLU A 108 5.30 -0.03 -14.88
C GLU A 108 4.95 -0.98 -13.72
N LEU A 109 5.63 -0.86 -12.57
CA LEU A 109 5.30 -1.64 -11.39
C LEU A 109 3.83 -1.47 -10.99
N THR A 110 3.25 -0.27 -11.07
CA THR A 110 1.84 -0.05 -10.72
C THR A 110 0.89 -0.90 -11.55
N CYS A 111 1.07 -0.94 -12.88
CA CYS A 111 0.31 -1.85 -13.75
C CYS A 111 0.60 -3.32 -13.42
N ARG A 112 1.87 -3.67 -13.17
CA ARG A 112 2.26 -5.03 -12.77
C ARG A 112 1.57 -5.49 -11.49
N GLY A 113 1.48 -4.62 -10.49
CA GLY A 113 0.80 -4.88 -9.22
C GLY A 113 -0.68 -5.18 -9.45
N ALA A 114 -1.40 -4.28 -10.12
CA ALA A 114 -2.81 -4.48 -10.47
C ALA A 114 -3.03 -5.77 -11.26
N ALA A 115 -2.13 -6.09 -12.19
CA ALA A 115 -2.20 -7.31 -12.98
C ALA A 115 -1.99 -8.57 -12.12
N HIS A 116 -1.00 -8.56 -11.22
CA HIS A 116 -0.72 -9.65 -10.29
C HIS A 116 -1.85 -9.90 -9.29
N GLY A 117 -2.53 -8.86 -8.81
CA GLY A 117 -3.68 -8.97 -7.91
C GLY A 117 -5.02 -9.19 -8.62
N GLY A 118 -5.04 -9.23 -9.95
CA GLY A 118 -6.27 -9.47 -10.72
C GLY A 118 -7.23 -8.29 -10.76
N HIS A 119 -6.76 -7.10 -10.40
CA HIS A 119 -7.58 -5.90 -10.26
C HIS A 119 -7.73 -5.18 -11.60
N LEU A 120 -8.51 -5.78 -12.51
CA LEU A 120 -8.71 -5.28 -13.87
C LEU A 120 -9.15 -3.81 -13.91
N HIS A 121 -10.08 -3.40 -13.05
CA HIS A 121 -10.56 -2.02 -12.97
C HIS A 121 -9.46 -1.01 -12.60
N VAL A 122 -8.53 -1.38 -11.71
CA VAL A 122 -7.36 -0.57 -11.38
C VAL A 122 -6.40 -0.48 -12.54
N LEU A 123 -6.12 -1.60 -13.20
CA LEU A 123 -5.23 -1.67 -14.36
C LEU A 123 -5.76 -0.82 -15.53
N GLN A 124 -7.06 -0.92 -15.81
CA GLN A 124 -7.75 -0.10 -16.81
C GLN A 124 -7.62 1.39 -16.50
N TRP A 125 -7.90 1.78 -15.25
CA TRP A 125 -7.79 3.17 -14.83
C TRP A 125 -6.34 3.68 -14.92
N ALA A 126 -5.36 2.90 -14.43
CA ALA A 126 -3.95 3.27 -14.48
C ALA A 126 -3.49 3.46 -15.93
N ARG A 127 -3.90 2.56 -16.84
CA ARG A 127 -3.56 2.67 -18.26
C ARG A 127 -4.19 3.90 -18.92
N ALA A 128 -5.48 4.15 -18.65
CA ALA A 128 -6.19 5.31 -19.18
C ALA A 128 -5.58 6.64 -18.71
N ASN A 129 -4.89 6.65 -17.57
CA ASN A 129 -4.24 7.83 -17.00
C ASN A 129 -2.73 7.91 -17.32
N GLY A 130 -2.25 7.10 -18.26
CA GLY A 130 -0.87 7.19 -18.78
C GLY A 130 0.17 6.39 -18.00
N CYS A 131 -0.24 5.44 -17.15
CA CYS A 131 0.72 4.49 -16.58
C CYS A 131 1.25 3.56 -17.69
N GLU A 132 2.57 3.42 -17.73
CA GLU A 132 3.24 2.51 -18.64
C GLU A 132 3.02 1.05 -18.21
N TRP A 133 3.12 0.14 -19.16
CA TRP A 133 3.22 -1.30 -18.92
C TRP A 133 4.32 -1.90 -19.79
N GLY A 134 4.75 -3.10 -19.45
CA GLY A 134 5.72 -3.88 -20.20
C GLY A 134 5.43 -5.37 -20.05
N ALA A 135 6.30 -6.22 -20.62
CA ALA A 135 6.05 -7.65 -20.73
C ALA A 135 5.82 -8.33 -19.37
N ARG A 136 6.43 -7.79 -18.32
CA ARG A 136 6.24 -8.29 -16.94
C ARG A 136 4.82 -8.11 -16.44
N THR A 137 4.06 -7.14 -16.95
CA THR A 137 2.65 -6.94 -16.60
C THR A 137 1.81 -8.13 -17.08
N PHE A 138 2.04 -8.60 -18.31
CA PHE A 138 1.37 -9.78 -18.86
C PHE A 138 1.67 -11.03 -18.03
N TRP A 139 2.95 -11.33 -17.79
CA TRP A 139 3.34 -12.50 -17.01
C TRP A 139 2.84 -12.45 -15.56
N SER A 140 2.78 -11.25 -14.96
CA SER A 140 2.27 -11.14 -13.59
C SER A 140 0.78 -11.47 -13.49
N ALA A 141 -0.03 -11.17 -14.52
CA ALA A 141 -1.42 -11.62 -14.58
C ALA A 141 -1.54 -13.13 -14.76
N VAL A 142 -0.64 -13.74 -15.54
CA VAL A 142 -0.57 -15.20 -15.71
C VAL A 142 -0.17 -15.89 -14.40
N ASP A 143 0.86 -15.40 -13.72
CA ASP A 143 1.34 -15.93 -12.44
C ASP A 143 0.28 -15.80 -11.34
N GLY A 144 -0.52 -14.73 -11.35
CA GLY A 144 -1.67 -14.55 -10.46
C GLY A 144 -2.89 -15.40 -10.83
N GLY A 145 -2.90 -16.06 -11.99
CA GLY A 145 -4.02 -16.86 -12.47
C GLY A 145 -5.26 -16.04 -12.89
N HIS A 146 -5.08 -14.76 -13.23
CA HIS A 146 -6.19 -13.83 -13.47
C HIS A 146 -6.56 -13.76 -14.96
N GLN A 147 -7.34 -14.75 -15.40
CA GLN A 147 -7.72 -14.94 -16.81
C GLN A 147 -8.35 -13.70 -17.46
N SER A 148 -9.25 -13.00 -16.78
CA SER A 148 -9.89 -11.78 -17.29
C SER A 148 -8.90 -10.65 -17.54
N VAL A 149 -7.87 -10.54 -16.70
CA VAL A 149 -6.78 -9.57 -16.90
C VAL A 149 -5.89 -9.97 -18.08
N VAL A 150 -5.56 -11.26 -18.21
CA VAL A 150 -4.77 -11.78 -19.33
C VAL A 150 -5.46 -11.54 -20.67
N GLU A 151 -6.77 -11.80 -20.75
CA GLU A 151 -7.59 -11.56 -21.94
C GLU A 151 -7.59 -10.07 -22.30
N TRP A 152 -7.88 -9.21 -21.33
CA TRP A 152 -7.88 -7.77 -21.57
C TRP A 152 -6.50 -7.23 -21.99
N LEU A 153 -5.41 -7.69 -21.35
CA LEU A 153 -4.04 -7.31 -21.73
C LEU A 153 -3.69 -7.74 -23.16
N ARG A 154 -4.17 -8.92 -23.59
CA ARG A 154 -3.99 -9.43 -24.95
C ARG A 154 -4.72 -8.56 -25.98
N GLU A 155 -5.96 -8.20 -25.70
CA GLU A 155 -6.79 -7.36 -26.58
C GLU A 155 -6.23 -5.94 -26.71
N ASN A 156 -5.56 -5.44 -25.67
CA ASN A 156 -5.02 -4.08 -25.63
C ASN A 156 -3.52 -4.00 -26.00
N GLY A 157 -2.95 -5.09 -26.54
CA GLY A 157 -1.60 -5.08 -27.09
C GLY A 157 -0.48 -4.97 -26.06
N CYS A 158 -0.70 -5.46 -24.83
CA CYS A 158 0.39 -5.57 -23.85
C CYS A 158 1.47 -6.53 -24.39
N PRO A 159 2.76 -6.14 -24.35
CA PRO A 159 3.85 -7.02 -24.76
C PRO A 159 3.89 -8.29 -23.90
N ARG A 160 4.47 -9.35 -24.45
CA ARG A 160 4.65 -10.68 -23.82
C ARG A 160 6.14 -10.97 -23.74
#